data_AF-A0A2A2H178-F1
#
_entry.id   AF-A0A2A2H178-F1
#
_cell.length_a   1.000
_cell.length_b   1.000
_cell.length_c   1.000
_cell.angle_alpha   90.00
_cell.angle_beta   90.00
_cell.angle_gamma   90.00
#
_symmetry.space_group_name_H-M   'P 1'
#
loop_
_entity.id
_entity.type
_entity.pdbx_description
1 polymer ?
#
loop_
_entity_poly.entity_id
_entity_poly.type
_entity_poly.pdbx_seq_one_letter_code
_entity_poly.pdbx_strand_id
1 'polypeptide(L)'
;MKKNIFIEKLIQKPIEQQEIEIVERKGIGHPDSISDGIAESVSRALCNAYIEQFGEIMHHNTDEVQITAGESDPVFGGGDIIKPMDILLTGRGIAEFHNEKNGKLEIKKMGLDRIAIAAAKEYLRENIINLDVETATVVECKIGHGSGDLTDVFKRKGEAPSSNDTSFGVGYAPFSETENIVLATENLLNSLDFKKKYPQVGEDIKVMGLRDDNHIVLTVASAMVSKYVNDLDHYIDVKAKVHDEVQKLAEKYTERNVEVYINTADVHDPENPSVYLTVTGTSAEMGDDGSVGRGNRANGLITPNRPMSMEATSGKNPINHVGKIYNLLSNKIANNITEEVEGVKQVHIMLLSQIGKPINLPKAASVQMILENGYQIENVNKQVEEVTDYWLENITSITDMLVAGKIRTF
;
A
#
# COMPACT_ATOMS: atom_id res chain seq x y z
N MET A 1 28.35 7.39 -14.54
CA MET A 1 27.79 7.09 -15.89
C MET A 1 26.58 8.00 -16.08
N LYS A 2 26.33 8.50 -17.29
CA LYS A 2 25.15 9.33 -17.56
C LYS A 2 23.88 8.48 -17.41
N LYS A 3 22.91 8.94 -16.61
CA LYS A 3 21.62 8.27 -16.42
C LYS A 3 20.70 8.57 -17.63
N ASN A 4 19.82 7.63 -17.98
CA ASN A 4 18.90 7.78 -19.12
C ASN A 4 17.62 8.52 -18.68
N ILE A 5 17.75 9.82 -18.41
CA ILE A 5 16.62 10.68 -18.01
C ILE A 5 16.04 11.32 -19.28
N PHE A 6 14.74 11.14 -19.49
CA PHE A 6 13.99 11.67 -20.62
C PHE A 6 12.89 12.59 -20.10
N ILE A 7 13.02 13.89 -20.37
CA ILE A 7 12.06 14.91 -19.93
C ILE A 7 11.26 15.36 -21.13
N GLU A 8 9.93 15.27 -21.04
CA GLU A 8 9.04 15.59 -22.13
C GLU A 8 7.72 16.22 -21.66
N LYS A 9 7.03 16.88 -22.60
CA LYS A 9 5.74 17.51 -22.34
C LYS A 9 4.65 16.44 -22.40
N LEU A 10 3.83 16.38 -21.37
CA LEU A 10 2.61 15.59 -21.39
C LEU A 10 1.50 16.36 -22.13
N ILE A 11 1.08 15.85 -23.28
CA ILE A 11 -0.01 16.43 -24.08
C ILE A 11 -1.34 15.79 -23.65
N GLN A 12 -1.87 16.27 -22.52
CA GLN A 12 -3.13 15.81 -21.94
C GLN A 12 -3.80 16.97 -21.19
N LYS A 13 -5.12 16.93 -21.01
CA LYS A 13 -5.78 17.80 -20.03
C LYS A 13 -5.29 17.43 -18.61
N PRO A 14 -4.88 18.41 -17.77
CA PRO A 14 -4.62 18.18 -16.35
C PRO A 14 -5.76 17.41 -15.69
N ILE A 15 -5.46 16.58 -14.68
CA ILE A 15 -6.46 15.73 -14.03
C ILE A 15 -7.69 16.53 -13.56
N GLU A 16 -7.46 17.70 -12.95
CA GLU A 16 -8.48 18.62 -12.44
C GLU A 16 -9.40 19.22 -13.52
N GLN A 17 -8.98 19.14 -14.78
CA GLN A 17 -9.70 19.67 -15.95
C GLN A 17 -10.33 18.57 -16.81
N GLN A 18 -10.20 17.31 -16.39
CA GLN A 18 -10.95 16.21 -16.98
C GLN A 18 -12.36 16.19 -16.40
N GLU A 19 -13.35 15.88 -17.23
CA GLU A 19 -14.77 15.80 -16.85
C GLU A 19 -14.99 14.68 -15.84
N ILE A 20 -14.54 13.46 -16.16
CA ILE A 20 -14.68 12.29 -15.29
C ILE A 20 -13.34 11.94 -14.63
N GLU A 21 -13.36 11.74 -13.32
CA GLU A 21 -12.25 11.17 -12.55
C GLU A 21 -12.78 10.12 -11.56
N ILE A 22 -12.11 8.97 -11.52
CA ILE A 22 -12.42 7.87 -10.60
C ILE A 22 -11.19 7.59 -9.74
N VAL A 23 -11.40 7.49 -8.44
CA VAL A 23 -10.37 7.18 -7.45
C VAL A 23 -10.94 6.19 -6.44
N GLU A 24 -10.19 5.14 -6.14
CA GLU A 24 -10.55 4.20 -5.09
C GLU A 24 -9.40 4.07 -4.07
N ARG A 25 -9.77 3.85 -2.82
CA ARG A 25 -8.86 3.39 -1.77
C ARG A 25 -9.51 2.26 -0.97
N LYS A 26 -8.79 1.16 -0.85
CA LYS A 26 -9.07 0.07 0.08
C LYS A 26 -8.29 0.33 1.37
N GLY A 27 -9.02 0.41 2.49
CA GLY A 27 -8.47 0.73 3.79
C GLY A 27 -7.80 -0.45 4.48
N ILE A 28 -7.17 -0.19 5.63
CA ILE A 28 -6.31 -1.16 6.32
C ILE A 28 -6.98 -2.50 6.67
N GLY A 29 -8.30 -2.53 6.91
CA GLY A 29 -9.04 -3.76 7.20
C GLY A 29 -9.64 -4.45 5.98
N HIS A 30 -9.52 -3.88 4.78
CA HIS A 30 -9.97 -4.56 3.56
C HIS A 30 -9.08 -5.79 3.28
N PRO A 31 -9.62 -6.97 2.91
CA PRO A 31 -8.84 -8.19 2.77
C PRO A 31 -7.59 -8.07 1.88
N ASP A 32 -7.68 -7.41 0.71
CA ASP A 32 -6.50 -7.15 -0.13
C ASP A 32 -5.42 -6.29 0.57
N SER A 33 -5.83 -5.28 1.34
CA SER A 33 -4.92 -4.41 2.08
C SER A 33 -4.32 -5.11 3.30
N ILE A 34 -5.06 -6.02 3.94
CA ILE A 34 -4.53 -6.91 4.97
C ILE A 34 -3.44 -7.81 4.35
N SER A 35 -3.69 -8.39 3.17
CA SER A 35 -2.68 -9.19 2.46
C SER A 35 -1.41 -8.40 2.14
N ASP A 36 -1.55 -7.17 1.62
CA ASP A 36 -0.42 -6.27 1.39
C ASP A 36 0.32 -5.92 2.69
N GLY A 37 -0.41 -5.60 3.76
CA GLY A 37 0.16 -5.24 5.05
C GLY A 37 0.90 -6.39 5.74
N ILE A 38 0.36 -7.61 5.68
CA ILE A 38 1.02 -8.83 6.15
C ILE A 38 2.29 -9.09 5.33
N ALA A 39 2.20 -9.05 4.00
CA ALA A 39 3.34 -9.30 3.12
C ALA A 39 4.52 -8.35 3.43
N GLU A 40 4.23 -7.06 3.59
CA GLU A 40 5.25 -6.07 3.92
C GLU A 40 5.80 -6.23 5.34
N SER A 41 4.95 -6.56 6.32
CA SER A 41 5.38 -6.80 7.70
C SER A 41 6.29 -8.02 7.81
N VAL A 42 5.99 -9.09 7.07
CA VAL A 42 6.84 -10.28 6.96
C VAL A 42 8.19 -9.91 6.32
N SER A 43 8.20 -9.18 5.20
CA SER A 43 9.45 -8.76 4.55
C SER A 43 10.32 -7.92 5.48
N ARG A 44 9.74 -6.95 6.20
CA ARG A 44 10.47 -6.13 7.18
C ARG A 44 11.00 -6.96 8.34
N ALA A 45 10.21 -7.89 8.88
CA ALA A 45 10.65 -8.78 9.96
C ALA A 45 11.82 -9.66 9.52
N LEU A 46 11.79 -10.19 8.29
CA LEU A 46 12.90 -10.94 7.71
C LEU A 46 14.13 -10.06 7.50
N CYS A 47 13.98 -8.84 6.98
CA CYS A 47 15.10 -7.89 6.85
C CYS A 47 15.81 -7.67 8.18
N ASN A 48 15.05 -7.39 9.24
CA ASN A 48 15.60 -7.16 10.58
C ASN A 48 16.31 -8.41 11.13
N ALA A 49 15.71 -9.59 10.98
CA ALA A 49 16.32 -10.84 11.39
C ALA A 49 17.60 -11.17 10.62
N TYR A 50 17.64 -10.88 9.31
CA TYR A 50 18.83 -11.05 8.48
C TYR A 50 19.97 -10.11 8.90
N ILE A 51 19.67 -8.83 9.16
CA ILE A 51 20.65 -7.89 9.67
C ILE A 51 21.20 -8.35 11.02
N GLU A 52 20.35 -8.79 11.94
CA GLU A 52 20.76 -9.25 13.27
C GLU A 52 21.63 -10.52 13.22
N GLN A 53 21.22 -11.52 12.43
CA GLN A 53 21.84 -12.85 12.46
C GLN A 53 23.00 -13.00 11.47
N PHE A 54 22.89 -12.35 10.30
CA PHE A 54 23.81 -12.50 9.17
C PHE A 54 24.56 -11.21 8.83
N GLY A 55 24.15 -10.05 9.35
CA GLY A 55 24.83 -8.76 9.16
C GLY A 55 24.47 -8.04 7.86
N GLU A 56 23.58 -8.60 7.04
CA GLU A 56 23.12 -8.03 5.77
C GLU A 56 21.71 -8.56 5.45
N ILE A 57 20.96 -7.84 4.62
CA ILE A 57 19.65 -8.30 4.14
C ILE A 57 19.87 -9.39 3.10
N MET A 58 19.26 -10.56 3.31
CA MET A 58 19.33 -11.67 2.37
C MET A 58 18.20 -11.63 1.34
N HIS A 59 18.36 -12.37 0.25
CA HIS A 59 17.32 -12.55 -0.75
C HIS A 59 16.05 -13.13 -0.13
N HIS A 60 14.93 -12.44 -0.35
CA HIS A 60 13.59 -12.92 0.00
C HIS A 60 12.57 -12.14 -0.81
N ASN A 61 11.43 -12.76 -1.11
CA ASN A 61 10.24 -12.10 -1.64
C ASN A 61 9.04 -12.80 -1.00
N THR A 62 8.24 -12.05 -0.25
CA THR A 62 7.07 -12.53 0.50
C THR A 62 5.80 -11.81 0.03
N ASP A 63 5.78 -11.44 -1.24
CA ASP A 63 4.76 -10.67 -1.95
C ASP A 63 3.61 -11.54 -2.49
N GLU A 64 3.39 -12.69 -1.87
CA GLU A 64 2.40 -13.68 -2.28
C GLU A 64 1.67 -14.19 -1.03
N VAL A 65 0.78 -13.34 -0.49
CA VAL A 65 -0.12 -13.66 0.62
C VAL A 65 -1.54 -13.80 0.09
N GLN A 66 -2.20 -14.88 0.47
CA GLN A 66 -3.60 -15.13 0.17
C GLN A 66 -4.40 -15.26 1.47
N ILE A 67 -5.50 -14.53 1.55
CA ILE A 67 -6.52 -14.68 2.59
C ILE A 67 -7.72 -15.37 1.93
N THR A 68 -8.19 -16.44 2.55
CA THR A 68 -9.48 -17.04 2.26
C THR A 68 -10.42 -16.72 3.41
N ALA A 69 -11.59 -16.22 3.07
CA ALA A 69 -12.55 -15.77 4.08
C ALA A 69 -12.95 -16.87 5.07
N GLY A 70 -13.23 -16.43 6.29
CA GLY A 70 -13.87 -17.21 7.34
C GLY A 70 -15.39 -17.29 7.16
N GLU A 71 -16.06 -17.62 8.25
CA GLU A 71 -17.51 -17.57 8.41
C GLU A 71 -17.82 -16.99 9.79
N SER A 72 -18.79 -16.10 9.87
CA SER A 72 -19.21 -15.47 11.13
C SER A 72 -20.72 -15.27 11.16
N ASP A 73 -21.24 -15.10 12.37
CA ASP A 73 -22.64 -14.82 12.65
C ASP A 73 -22.76 -13.49 13.42
N PRO A 74 -22.56 -12.33 12.75
CA PRO A 74 -22.67 -11.03 13.39
C PRO A 74 -24.13 -10.72 13.74
N VAL A 75 -24.38 -10.39 15.01
CA VAL A 75 -25.69 -9.94 15.49
C VAL A 75 -25.54 -8.63 16.26
N PHE A 76 -26.59 -7.83 16.32
CA PHE A 76 -26.53 -6.64 17.16
C PHE A 76 -26.16 -6.99 18.61
N GLY A 77 -25.16 -6.29 19.16
CA GLY A 77 -24.61 -6.52 20.49
C GLY A 77 -23.56 -7.62 20.57
N GLY A 78 -23.22 -8.32 19.48
CA GLY A 78 -22.19 -9.35 19.50
C GLY A 78 -22.18 -10.26 18.26
N GLY A 79 -22.18 -11.56 18.47
CA GLY A 79 -21.95 -12.54 17.40
C GLY A 79 -20.66 -13.31 17.63
N ASP A 80 -20.42 -14.27 16.74
CA ASP A 80 -19.30 -15.20 16.88
C ASP A 80 -18.63 -15.49 15.54
N ILE A 81 -17.37 -15.93 15.62
CA ILE A 81 -16.64 -16.47 14.47
C ILE A 81 -16.91 -17.97 14.41
N ILE A 82 -17.57 -18.40 13.33
CA ILE A 82 -17.93 -19.81 13.10
C ILE A 82 -16.76 -20.57 12.50
N LYS A 83 -16.07 -19.94 11.54
CA LYS A 83 -14.87 -20.47 10.90
C LYS A 83 -13.80 -19.37 10.83
N PRO A 84 -12.56 -19.61 11.30
CA PRO A 84 -11.49 -18.65 11.19
C PRO A 84 -11.14 -18.37 9.71
N MET A 85 -10.63 -17.17 9.43
CA MET A 85 -10.05 -16.88 8.11
C MET A 85 -8.72 -17.63 7.95
N ASP A 86 -8.47 -18.15 6.75
CA ASP A 86 -7.24 -18.87 6.42
C ASP A 86 -6.26 -17.92 5.71
N ILE A 87 -5.03 -17.81 6.22
CA ILE A 87 -4.00 -16.91 5.72
C ILE A 87 -2.80 -17.74 5.29
N LEU A 88 -2.52 -17.75 3.99
CA LEU A 88 -1.40 -18.47 3.41
C LEU A 88 -0.26 -17.50 3.05
N LEU A 89 0.87 -17.64 3.73
CA LEU A 89 2.10 -16.92 3.43
C LEU A 89 2.95 -17.73 2.46
N THR A 90 3.23 -17.20 1.27
CA THR A 90 4.11 -17.86 0.29
C THR A 90 5.23 -16.93 -0.18
N GLY A 91 6.06 -17.43 -1.11
CA GLY A 91 7.22 -16.71 -1.63
C GLY A 91 8.52 -17.47 -1.42
N ARG A 92 9.63 -16.73 -1.25
CA ARG A 92 10.99 -17.27 -1.09
C ARG A 92 11.72 -16.53 0.03
N GLY A 93 12.59 -17.22 0.76
CA GLY A 93 13.56 -16.58 1.63
C GLY A 93 14.69 -17.52 2.02
N ILE A 94 15.78 -16.95 2.53
CA ILE A 94 16.93 -17.72 3.01
C ILE A 94 16.68 -18.18 4.45
N ALA A 95 16.66 -19.49 4.68
CA ALA A 95 16.54 -20.06 6.03
C ALA A 95 17.88 -20.55 6.58
N GLU A 96 18.87 -20.75 5.72
CA GLU A 96 20.20 -21.23 6.09
C GLU A 96 21.28 -20.33 5.49
N PHE A 97 22.26 -19.95 6.31
CA PHE A 97 23.42 -19.18 5.88
C PHE A 97 24.68 -20.02 6.02
N HIS A 98 25.42 -20.12 4.93
CA HIS A 98 26.64 -20.89 4.82
C HIS A 98 27.86 -19.97 4.81
N ASN A 99 28.77 -20.20 5.75
CA ASN A 99 30.00 -19.43 5.86
C ASN A 99 31.20 -20.36 5.99
N GLU A 100 32.10 -20.33 5.03
CA GLU A 100 33.36 -21.06 5.13
C GLU A 100 34.41 -20.18 5.80
N LYS A 101 34.82 -20.57 7.02
CA LYS A 101 35.91 -19.94 7.75
C LYS A 101 36.99 -20.96 8.05
N ASN A 102 38.24 -20.64 7.69
CA ASN A 102 39.40 -21.49 7.93
C ASN A 102 39.25 -22.93 7.39
N GLY A 103 38.59 -23.09 6.23
CA GLY A 103 38.34 -24.40 5.61
C GLY A 103 37.26 -25.24 6.31
N LYS A 104 36.45 -24.63 7.19
CA LYS A 104 35.30 -25.27 7.83
C LYS A 104 34.02 -24.53 7.48
N LEU A 105 33.03 -25.28 6.98
CA LEU A 105 31.69 -24.79 6.73
C LEU A 105 30.93 -24.62 8.06
N GLU A 106 30.56 -23.38 8.37
CA GLU A 106 29.63 -23.03 9.44
C GLU A 106 28.24 -22.80 8.81
N ILE A 107 27.23 -23.53 9.29
CA ILE A 107 25.84 -23.39 8.86
C ILE A 107 25.05 -22.76 10.00
N LYS A 108 24.48 -21.58 9.76
CA LYS A 108 23.54 -20.93 10.68
C LYS A 108 22.12 -21.11 10.15
N LYS A 109 21.21 -21.58 11.00
CA LYS A 109 19.78 -21.73 10.66
C LYS A 109 18.96 -20.63 11.30
N MET A 110 18.00 -20.11 10.55
CA MET A 110 17.03 -19.11 10.98
C MET A 110 15.63 -19.71 10.92
N GLY A 111 14.83 -19.49 11.97
CA GLY A 111 13.42 -19.89 12.01
C GLY A 111 12.55 -19.00 11.13
N LEU A 112 12.73 -19.07 9.80
CA LEU A 112 12.04 -18.23 8.82
C LEU A 112 10.52 -18.29 9.00
N ASP A 113 9.95 -19.49 9.03
CA ASP A 113 8.50 -19.67 9.15
C ASP A 113 7.97 -19.08 10.46
N ARG A 114 8.71 -19.26 11.55
CA ARG A 114 8.36 -18.69 12.86
C ARG A 114 8.33 -17.16 12.80
N ILE A 115 9.30 -16.54 12.14
CA ILE A 115 9.37 -15.08 11.99
C ILE A 115 8.20 -14.59 11.12
N ALA A 116 7.93 -15.26 10.00
CA ALA A 116 6.84 -14.88 9.10
C ALA A 116 5.46 -14.99 9.78
N ILE A 117 5.18 -16.12 10.44
CA ILE A 117 3.92 -16.32 11.18
C ILE A 117 3.78 -15.27 12.29
N ALA A 118 4.84 -15.02 13.06
CA ALA A 118 4.80 -14.02 14.12
C ALA A 118 4.53 -12.60 13.59
N ALA A 119 5.18 -12.21 12.49
CA ALA A 119 5.00 -10.90 11.87
C ALA A 119 3.59 -10.72 11.29
N ALA A 120 3.03 -11.75 10.64
CA ALA A 120 1.66 -11.72 10.14
C ALA A 120 0.64 -11.57 11.28
N LYS A 121 0.80 -12.36 12.35
CA LYS A 121 -0.06 -12.27 13.53
C LYS A 121 0.03 -10.91 14.22
N GLU A 122 1.24 -10.36 14.35
CA GLU A 122 1.43 -9.06 14.97
C GLU A 122 0.79 -7.93 14.15
N TYR A 123 0.96 -7.96 12.83
CA TYR A 123 0.29 -7.00 11.94
C TYR A 123 -1.23 -6.99 12.16
N LEU A 124 -1.85 -8.17 12.26
CA LEU A 124 -3.28 -8.29 12.50
C LEU A 124 -3.68 -7.73 13.87
N ARG A 125 -2.92 -8.03 14.93
CA ARG A 125 -3.20 -7.50 16.30
C ARG A 125 -3.09 -5.98 16.35
N GLU A 126 -2.13 -5.40 15.64
CA GLU A 126 -1.91 -3.96 15.62
C GLU A 126 -2.98 -3.21 14.80
N ASN A 127 -3.50 -3.83 13.73
CA ASN A 127 -4.30 -3.13 12.73
C ASN A 127 -5.79 -3.49 12.72
N ILE A 128 -6.22 -4.62 13.31
CA ILE A 128 -7.64 -5.01 13.37
C ILE A 128 -8.04 -5.17 14.85
N ILE A 129 -8.60 -4.11 15.44
CA ILE A 129 -8.71 -3.97 16.90
C ILE A 129 -9.56 -5.08 17.53
N ASN A 130 -10.58 -5.56 16.82
CA ASN A 130 -11.56 -6.50 17.37
C ASN A 130 -11.35 -7.94 16.88
N LEU A 131 -10.24 -8.22 16.20
CA LEU A 131 -9.88 -9.57 15.74
C LEU A 131 -9.08 -10.31 16.82
N ASP A 132 -9.63 -11.42 17.34
CA ASP A 132 -8.82 -12.38 18.09
C ASP A 132 -8.00 -13.24 17.12
N VAL A 133 -6.75 -12.84 16.91
CA VAL A 133 -5.84 -13.50 15.98
C VAL A 133 -5.61 -14.99 16.31
N GLU A 134 -5.72 -15.42 17.56
CA GLU A 134 -5.44 -16.82 17.91
C GLU A 134 -6.60 -17.76 17.61
N THR A 135 -7.84 -17.27 17.69
CA THR A 135 -9.04 -18.11 17.51
C THR A 135 -9.75 -17.84 16.18
N ALA A 136 -9.64 -16.64 15.62
CA ALA A 136 -10.32 -16.22 14.40
C ALA A 136 -9.43 -16.30 13.14
N THR A 137 -8.17 -16.73 13.26
CA THR A 137 -7.28 -16.87 12.10
C THR A 137 -6.47 -18.16 12.13
N VAL A 138 -6.16 -18.69 10.95
CA VAL A 138 -5.18 -19.77 10.73
C VAL A 138 -4.09 -19.24 9.82
N VAL A 139 -2.89 -19.05 10.37
CA VAL A 139 -1.74 -18.56 9.58
C VAL A 139 -0.83 -19.73 9.22
N GLU A 140 -0.81 -20.09 7.93
CA GLU A 140 0.05 -21.13 7.36
C GLU A 140 1.21 -20.49 6.58
N CYS A 141 2.43 -20.96 6.83
CA CYS A 141 3.61 -20.53 6.08
C CYS A 141 4.09 -21.62 5.12
N LYS A 142 4.16 -21.30 3.83
CA LYS A 142 4.75 -22.12 2.76
C LYS A 142 5.83 -21.36 1.99
N ILE A 143 6.51 -20.41 2.64
CA ILE A 143 7.66 -19.71 2.04
C ILE A 143 8.76 -20.74 1.74
N GLY A 144 9.20 -20.79 0.49
CA GLY A 144 10.25 -21.71 0.07
C GLY A 144 11.59 -21.32 0.68
N HIS A 145 12.25 -22.28 1.35
CA HIS A 145 13.56 -22.06 1.98
C HIS A 145 14.70 -22.24 0.98
N GLY A 146 15.51 -21.20 0.81
CA GLY A 146 16.79 -21.24 0.14
C GLY A 146 17.97 -21.28 1.12
N SER A 147 19.13 -21.67 0.61
CA SER A 147 20.43 -21.50 1.26
C SER A 147 21.15 -20.29 0.68
N GLY A 148 21.73 -19.44 1.52
CA GLY A 148 22.57 -18.33 1.09
C GLY A 148 24.05 -18.63 1.34
N ASP A 149 24.86 -18.61 0.28
CA ASP A 149 26.32 -18.62 0.39
C ASP A 149 26.86 -17.18 0.43
N LEU A 150 28.07 -17.00 0.98
CA LEU A 150 28.75 -15.70 1.04
C LEU A 150 29.04 -15.08 -0.34
N THR A 151 28.90 -15.85 -1.42
CA THR A 151 29.47 -15.57 -2.75
C THR A 151 28.48 -15.17 -3.84
N ASP A 152 27.17 -15.17 -3.63
CA ASP A 152 26.23 -14.93 -4.74
C ASP A 152 25.44 -13.60 -4.66
N VAL A 153 25.72 -12.76 -5.66
CA VAL A 153 24.92 -11.64 -6.21
C VAL A 153 24.87 -10.31 -5.42
N PHE A 154 25.14 -10.26 -4.11
CA PHE A 154 24.88 -9.02 -3.33
C PHE A 154 26.10 -8.13 -3.00
N LYS A 155 27.32 -8.53 -3.35
CA LYS A 155 28.55 -7.83 -2.89
C LYS A 155 29.35 -7.18 -4.00
N ARG A 156 29.01 -5.93 -4.31
CA ARG A 156 30.01 -4.91 -4.67
C ARG A 156 29.82 -3.71 -3.75
N LYS A 157 30.63 -3.63 -2.69
CA LYS A 157 30.64 -2.47 -1.79
C LYS A 157 30.91 -1.20 -2.61
N GLY A 158 29.99 -0.23 -2.54
CA GLY A 158 30.11 1.06 -3.23
C GLY A 158 29.37 1.18 -4.56
N GLU A 159 28.73 0.12 -5.05
CA GLU A 159 27.87 0.16 -6.24
C GLU A 159 26.41 -0.15 -5.85
N ALA A 160 25.44 0.51 -6.51
CA ALA A 160 24.04 0.18 -6.32
C ALA A 160 23.78 -1.29 -6.74
N PRO A 161 22.89 -2.01 -6.03
CA PRO A 161 22.65 -3.41 -6.33
C PRO A 161 22.10 -3.60 -7.75
N SER A 162 22.38 -4.76 -8.34
CA SER A 162 21.82 -5.13 -9.65
C SER A 162 20.35 -5.51 -9.52
N SER A 163 19.52 -5.00 -10.41
CA SER A 163 18.10 -5.32 -10.55
C SER A 163 17.88 -6.82 -10.67
N ASN A 164 16.97 -7.37 -9.86
CA ASN A 164 16.57 -8.77 -9.92
C ASN A 164 15.67 -9.11 -11.12
N ASP A 165 15.05 -8.09 -11.73
CA ASP A 165 14.04 -8.26 -12.78
C ASP A 165 14.06 -7.09 -13.80
N THR A 166 13.32 -7.23 -14.89
CA THR A 166 12.98 -6.18 -15.84
C THR A 166 11.54 -5.75 -15.59
N SER A 167 11.36 -4.75 -14.73
CA SER A 167 10.06 -4.23 -14.30
C SER A 167 10.04 -2.71 -14.40
N PHE A 168 8.90 -2.11 -14.07
CA PHE A 168 8.75 -0.67 -14.06
C PHE A 168 8.05 -0.18 -12.79
N GLY A 169 8.29 1.08 -12.46
CA GLY A 169 7.58 1.78 -11.39
C GLY A 169 7.01 3.09 -11.89
N VAL A 170 5.84 3.44 -11.37
CA VAL A 170 5.10 4.62 -11.78
C VAL A 170 4.72 5.45 -10.56
N GLY A 171 4.90 6.76 -10.67
CA GLY A 171 4.50 7.72 -9.65
C GLY A 171 4.03 9.01 -10.31
N TYR A 172 3.25 9.80 -9.59
CA TYR A 172 2.77 11.09 -10.08
C TYR A 172 2.55 12.06 -8.92
N ALA A 173 2.53 13.34 -9.26
CA ALA A 173 2.20 14.43 -8.35
C ALA A 173 1.70 15.66 -9.14
N PRO A 174 1.01 16.60 -8.47
CA PRO A 174 0.39 16.42 -7.16
C PRO A 174 -0.82 15.49 -7.26
N PHE A 175 -1.37 15.10 -6.11
CA PHE A 175 -2.71 14.51 -6.05
C PHE A 175 -3.77 15.56 -6.39
N SER A 176 -4.81 15.14 -7.11
CA SER A 176 -6.03 15.92 -7.32
C SER A 176 -6.81 16.12 -6.02
N GLU A 177 -7.79 17.01 -6.03
CA GLU A 177 -8.74 17.17 -4.94
C GLU A 177 -9.45 15.85 -4.63
N THR A 178 -9.94 15.13 -5.65
CA THR A 178 -10.59 13.83 -5.49
C THR A 178 -9.64 12.79 -4.87
N GLU A 179 -8.40 12.71 -5.36
CA GLU A 179 -7.36 11.81 -4.83
C GLU A 179 -7.05 12.10 -3.35
N ASN A 180 -6.92 13.39 -3.00
CA ASN A 180 -6.70 13.82 -1.61
C ASN A 180 -7.91 13.51 -0.71
N ILE A 181 -9.14 13.76 -1.17
CA ILE A 181 -10.36 13.50 -0.40
C ILE A 181 -10.53 12.01 -0.12
N VAL A 182 -10.34 11.15 -1.12
CA VAL A 182 -10.45 9.69 -0.96
C VAL A 182 -9.40 9.18 0.03
N LEU A 183 -8.15 9.63 -0.11
CA LEU A 183 -7.07 9.25 0.81
C LEU A 183 -7.32 9.74 2.24
N ALA A 184 -7.74 11.01 2.39
CA ALA A 184 -7.97 11.63 3.69
C ALA A 184 -9.17 11.00 4.40
N THR A 185 -10.24 10.66 3.67
CA THR A 185 -11.43 9.99 4.21
C THR A 185 -11.06 8.66 4.86
N GLU A 186 -10.33 7.79 4.16
CA GLU A 186 -9.91 6.51 4.74
C GLU A 186 -8.98 6.70 5.94
N ASN A 187 -7.98 7.59 5.83
CA ASN A 187 -7.06 7.87 6.93
C ASN A 187 -7.78 8.44 8.17
N LEU A 188 -8.82 9.27 7.99
CA LEU A 188 -9.62 9.79 9.10
C LEU A 188 -10.36 8.65 9.81
N LEU A 189 -11.13 7.87 9.05
CA LEU A 189 -12.00 6.83 9.59
C LEU A 189 -11.21 5.68 10.24
N ASN A 190 -9.95 5.46 9.81
CA ASN A 190 -9.01 4.51 10.39
C ASN A 190 -7.99 5.13 11.36
N SER A 191 -8.09 6.42 11.68
CA SER A 191 -7.25 7.02 12.70
C SER A 191 -7.61 6.52 14.10
N LEU A 192 -6.60 6.37 14.96
CA LEU A 192 -6.79 5.91 16.35
C LEU A 192 -7.78 6.80 17.12
N ASP A 193 -7.73 8.12 16.91
CA ASP A 193 -8.64 9.07 17.55
C ASP A 193 -10.09 8.87 17.10
N PHE A 194 -10.30 8.62 15.80
CA PHE A 194 -11.64 8.36 15.27
C PHE A 194 -12.17 7.02 15.79
N LYS A 195 -11.37 5.95 15.76
CA LYS A 195 -11.74 4.63 16.32
C LYS A 195 -12.08 4.70 17.81
N LYS A 196 -11.34 5.50 18.58
CA LYS A 196 -11.62 5.71 20.00
C LYS A 196 -12.94 6.45 20.24
N LYS A 197 -13.27 7.43 19.38
CA LYS A 197 -14.52 8.19 19.45
C LYS A 197 -15.73 7.37 18.95
N TYR A 198 -15.52 6.55 17.92
CA TYR A 198 -16.53 5.73 17.26
C TYR A 198 -16.05 4.27 17.15
N PRO A 199 -16.02 3.52 18.27
CA PRO A 199 -15.55 2.14 18.28
C PRO A 199 -16.41 1.19 17.42
N GLN A 200 -17.62 1.61 17.06
CA GLN A 200 -18.50 0.92 16.12
C GLN A 200 -17.92 0.83 14.72
N VAL A 201 -17.01 1.72 14.31
CA VAL A 201 -16.50 1.78 12.94
C VAL A 201 -15.31 0.84 12.79
N GLY A 202 -15.49 -0.27 12.08
CA GLY A 202 -14.45 -1.28 11.81
C GLY A 202 -13.37 -0.78 10.85
N GLU A 203 -12.28 -1.53 10.75
CA GLU A 203 -11.10 -1.15 9.98
C GLU A 203 -11.22 -1.36 8.47
N ASP A 204 -12.16 -2.22 8.05
CA ASP A 204 -12.52 -2.42 6.66
C ASP A 204 -13.40 -1.29 6.14
N ILE A 205 -12.71 -0.34 5.53
CA ILE A 205 -13.27 0.84 4.90
C ILE A 205 -12.79 0.90 3.47
N LYS A 206 -13.71 0.96 2.52
CA LYS A 206 -13.41 1.21 1.11
C LYS A 206 -14.05 2.53 0.69
N VAL A 207 -13.25 3.41 0.13
CA VAL A 207 -13.68 4.74 -0.32
C VAL A 207 -13.55 4.81 -1.83
N MET A 208 -14.65 5.11 -2.51
CA MET A 208 -14.73 5.33 -3.95
C MET A 208 -15.15 6.78 -4.19
N GLY A 209 -14.33 7.54 -4.91
CA GLY A 209 -14.64 8.87 -5.40
C GLY A 209 -14.89 8.86 -6.90
N LEU A 210 -16.04 9.37 -7.32
CA LEU A 210 -16.35 9.71 -8.70
C LEU A 210 -16.53 11.22 -8.77
N ARG A 211 -15.69 11.90 -9.52
CA ARG A 211 -15.92 13.29 -9.89
C ARG A 211 -16.48 13.35 -11.30
N ASP A 212 -17.60 14.03 -11.43
CA ASP A 212 -18.24 14.43 -12.69
C ASP A 212 -18.28 15.96 -12.74
N ASP A 213 -17.34 16.54 -13.50
CA ASP A 213 -17.01 17.95 -13.53
C ASP A 213 -16.77 18.55 -12.12
N ASN A 214 -17.80 19.23 -11.59
CA ASN A 214 -17.80 19.94 -10.31
C ASN A 214 -18.66 19.25 -9.25
N HIS A 215 -19.07 18.00 -9.48
CA HIS A 215 -19.80 17.16 -8.52
C HIS A 215 -18.95 15.95 -8.16
N ILE A 216 -18.66 15.76 -6.89
CA ILE A 216 -17.94 14.59 -6.37
C ILE A 216 -18.92 13.72 -5.59
N VAL A 217 -19.09 12.49 -6.05
CA VAL A 217 -19.80 11.44 -5.31
C VAL A 217 -18.78 10.59 -4.57
N LEU A 218 -18.84 10.56 -3.25
CA LEU A 218 -18.05 9.69 -2.40
C LEU A 218 -18.92 8.55 -1.89
N THR A 219 -18.61 7.32 -2.29
CA THR A 219 -19.22 6.12 -1.72
C THR A 219 -18.23 5.47 -0.75
N VAL A 220 -18.63 5.34 0.51
CA VAL A 220 -17.86 4.70 1.57
C VAL A 220 -18.57 3.43 2.02
N ALA A 221 -17.92 2.28 1.80
CA ALA A 221 -18.27 1.05 2.48
C ALA A 221 -17.46 0.99 3.78
N SER A 222 -18.12 0.82 4.91
CA SER A 222 -17.51 0.82 6.25
C SER A 222 -18.16 -0.28 7.07
N ALA A 223 -17.39 -1.32 7.38
CA ALA A 223 -17.82 -2.35 8.31
C ALA A 223 -18.16 -1.74 9.67
N MET A 224 -19.23 -2.22 10.32
CA MET A 224 -19.57 -1.84 11.68
C MET A 224 -19.35 -3.01 12.64
N VAL A 225 -18.70 -2.77 13.77
CA VAL A 225 -18.36 -3.78 14.76
C VAL A 225 -19.56 -4.06 15.66
N SER A 226 -20.08 -5.26 15.54
CA SER A 226 -21.37 -5.73 16.05
C SER A 226 -21.56 -5.58 17.55
N LYS A 227 -20.52 -5.90 18.34
CA LYS A 227 -20.55 -5.78 19.81
C LYS A 227 -20.74 -4.35 20.33
N TYR A 228 -20.54 -3.35 19.48
CA TYR A 228 -20.75 -1.94 19.82
C TYR A 228 -22.03 -1.34 19.22
N VAL A 229 -22.83 -2.13 18.49
CA VAL A 229 -24.06 -1.71 17.84
C VAL A 229 -25.22 -2.53 18.39
N ASN A 230 -26.17 -1.89 19.09
CA ASN A 230 -27.17 -2.59 19.91
C ASN A 230 -28.42 -3.02 19.12
N ASP A 231 -28.72 -2.30 18.04
CA ASP A 231 -29.91 -2.46 17.21
C ASP A 231 -29.73 -1.67 15.90
N LEU A 232 -30.72 -1.77 15.01
CA LEU A 232 -30.74 -1.09 13.71
C LEU A 232 -30.73 0.44 13.85
N ASP A 233 -31.44 1.00 14.83
CA ASP A 233 -31.49 2.46 15.04
C ASP A 233 -30.11 2.99 15.42
N HIS A 234 -29.38 2.29 16.32
CA HIS A 234 -28.02 2.64 16.67
C HIS A 234 -27.08 2.52 15.45
N TYR A 235 -27.24 1.51 14.60
CA TYR A 235 -26.48 1.38 13.35
C TYR A 235 -26.67 2.61 12.44
N ILE A 236 -27.92 3.01 12.21
CA ILE A 236 -28.27 4.17 11.38
C ILE A 236 -27.70 5.46 11.97
N ASP A 237 -27.76 5.64 13.28
CA ASP A 237 -27.18 6.79 13.98
C ASP A 237 -25.65 6.87 13.82
N VAL A 238 -24.95 5.73 13.90
CA VAL A 238 -23.49 5.67 13.67
C VAL A 238 -23.18 5.99 12.21
N LYS A 239 -23.93 5.42 11.27
CA LYS A 239 -23.81 5.68 9.83
C LYS A 239 -23.98 7.16 9.51
N ALA A 240 -24.95 7.84 10.13
CA ALA A 240 -25.16 9.28 9.98
C ALA A 240 -23.99 10.11 10.54
N LYS A 241 -23.42 9.73 11.69
CA LYS A 241 -22.23 10.40 12.25
C LYS A 241 -21.00 10.23 11.35
N VAL A 242 -20.81 9.05 10.75
CA VAL A 242 -19.74 8.82 9.77
C VAL A 242 -19.94 9.70 8.54
N HIS A 243 -21.16 9.72 8.00
CA HIS A 243 -21.52 10.61 6.89
C HIS A 243 -21.13 12.07 7.19
N ASP A 244 -21.54 12.61 8.33
CA ASP A 244 -21.29 14.02 8.68
C ASP A 244 -19.80 14.34 8.83
N GLU A 245 -19.00 13.45 9.43
CA GLU A 245 -17.55 13.65 9.57
C GLU A 245 -16.84 13.56 8.21
N VAL A 246 -17.28 12.67 7.31
CA VAL A 246 -16.74 12.56 5.94
C VAL A 246 -17.12 13.78 5.09
N GLN A 247 -18.39 14.20 5.12
CA GLN A 247 -18.87 15.39 4.41
C GLN A 247 -18.06 16.62 4.84
N LYS A 248 -17.95 16.84 6.16
CA LYS A 248 -17.17 17.94 6.74
C LYS A 248 -15.68 17.87 6.41
N LEU A 249 -15.11 16.68 6.24
CA LEU A 249 -13.73 16.52 5.80
C LEU A 249 -13.60 16.94 4.34
N ALA A 250 -14.43 16.39 3.45
CA ALA A 250 -14.35 16.61 2.01
C ALA A 250 -14.51 18.09 1.63
N GLU A 251 -15.42 18.81 2.28
CA GLU A 251 -15.64 20.26 2.09
C GLU A 251 -14.42 21.13 2.43
N LYS A 252 -13.40 20.60 3.13
CA LYS A 252 -12.14 21.33 3.39
C LYS A 252 -11.15 21.24 2.22
N TYR A 253 -11.33 20.26 1.34
CA TYR A 253 -10.40 19.98 0.24
C TYR A 253 -10.88 20.54 -1.09
N THR A 254 -12.15 20.93 -1.22
CA THR A 254 -12.74 21.35 -2.48
C THR A 254 -13.86 22.36 -2.30
N GLU A 255 -14.03 23.24 -3.28
CA GLU A 255 -15.22 24.10 -3.44
C GLU A 255 -16.30 23.43 -4.32
N ARG A 256 -16.04 22.24 -4.85
CA ARG A 256 -16.99 21.45 -5.64
C ARG A 256 -18.13 20.94 -4.76
N ASN A 257 -19.26 20.62 -5.38
CA ASN A 257 -20.33 19.95 -4.65
C ASN A 257 -19.87 18.54 -4.30
N VAL A 258 -20.04 18.13 -3.04
CA VAL A 258 -19.71 16.79 -2.57
C VAL A 258 -20.95 16.12 -2.01
N GLU A 259 -21.21 14.90 -2.48
CA GLU A 259 -22.29 14.05 -2.03
C GLU A 259 -21.71 12.75 -1.47
N VAL A 260 -22.00 12.48 -0.19
CA VAL A 260 -21.47 11.32 0.52
C VAL A 260 -22.55 10.25 0.69
N TYR A 261 -22.19 9.03 0.34
CA TYR A 261 -22.98 7.83 0.57
C TYR A 261 -22.20 6.87 1.46
N ILE A 262 -22.85 6.38 2.51
CA ILE A 262 -22.29 5.35 3.39
C ILE A 262 -23.09 4.05 3.18
N ASN A 263 -22.42 2.91 3.07
CA ASN A 263 -23.01 1.56 3.04
C ASN A 263 -24.30 1.49 2.19
N THR A 264 -24.15 1.71 0.88
CA THR A 264 -25.28 1.81 -0.07
C THR A 264 -26.01 0.50 -0.31
N ALA A 265 -25.45 -0.63 0.12
CA ALA A 265 -26.05 -1.94 0.00
C ALA A 265 -27.04 -2.28 1.13
N ASP A 266 -27.11 -1.44 2.17
CA ASP A 266 -27.95 -1.72 3.33
C ASP A 266 -29.45 -1.71 2.98
N VAL A 267 -30.19 -2.62 3.61
CA VAL A 267 -31.65 -2.68 3.65
C VAL A 267 -32.10 -2.50 5.09
N HIS A 268 -32.68 -1.34 5.40
CA HIS A 268 -33.16 -0.98 6.75
C HIS A 268 -34.60 -1.44 6.99
N ASP A 269 -34.87 -2.74 6.83
CA ASP A 269 -36.16 -3.33 7.20
C ASP A 269 -36.17 -3.61 8.73
N PRO A 270 -37.12 -3.07 9.51
CA PRO A 270 -37.21 -3.33 10.95
C PRO A 270 -37.42 -4.80 11.33
N GLU A 271 -38.01 -5.61 10.45
CA GLU A 271 -38.26 -7.04 10.72
C GLU A 271 -37.09 -7.93 10.28
N ASN A 272 -36.42 -7.58 9.18
CA ASN A 272 -35.32 -8.35 8.61
C ASN A 272 -34.23 -7.45 8.00
N PRO A 273 -33.44 -6.74 8.84
CA PRO A 273 -32.42 -5.82 8.34
C PRO A 273 -31.27 -6.58 7.68
N SER A 274 -30.73 -6.00 6.61
CA SER A 274 -29.47 -6.43 6.00
C SER A 274 -28.53 -5.23 6.03
N VAL A 275 -27.55 -5.25 6.92
CA VAL A 275 -26.64 -4.13 7.15
C VAL A 275 -25.20 -4.64 7.23
N TYR A 276 -24.23 -3.78 6.91
CA TYR A 276 -22.81 -4.15 6.96
C TYR A 276 -22.28 -4.23 8.40
N LEU A 277 -22.67 -5.29 9.11
CA LEU A 277 -22.26 -5.62 10.46
C LEU A 277 -21.19 -6.72 10.44
N THR A 278 -20.20 -6.64 11.32
CA THR A 278 -19.07 -7.58 11.43
C THR A 278 -18.70 -7.79 12.90
N VAL A 279 -18.22 -8.97 13.30
CA VAL A 279 -17.70 -9.29 14.62
C VAL A 279 -16.36 -8.60 14.88
N THR A 280 -15.47 -8.60 13.86
CA THR A 280 -14.05 -8.22 14.00
C THR A 280 -13.71 -6.86 13.40
N GLY A 281 -14.58 -6.30 12.55
CA GLY A 281 -14.30 -5.05 11.83
C GLY A 281 -13.73 -5.23 10.43
N THR A 282 -13.62 -6.47 9.92
CA THR A 282 -13.21 -6.78 8.54
C THR A 282 -14.15 -7.74 7.85
N SER A 283 -14.42 -7.58 6.55
CA SER A 283 -15.22 -8.55 5.78
C SER A 283 -14.51 -9.87 5.51
N ALA A 284 -13.21 -9.98 5.80
CA ALA A 284 -12.46 -11.24 5.72
C ALA A 284 -13.06 -12.35 6.62
N GLU A 285 -13.88 -11.98 7.61
CA GLU A 285 -14.60 -12.93 8.46
C GLU A 285 -15.84 -13.56 7.80
N MET A 286 -16.33 -13.04 6.66
CA MET A 286 -17.65 -13.42 6.11
C MET A 286 -17.76 -13.44 4.57
N GLY A 287 -16.70 -13.85 3.88
CA GLY A 287 -16.80 -14.25 2.47
C GLY A 287 -15.96 -13.45 1.47
N ASP A 288 -15.26 -12.40 1.92
CA ASP A 288 -14.31 -11.69 1.05
C ASP A 288 -12.89 -12.21 1.20
N ASP A 289 -12.33 -12.69 0.08
CA ASP A 289 -10.93 -13.09 -0.02
C ASP A 289 -10.01 -11.88 -0.27
N GLY A 290 -8.72 -12.03 0.03
CA GLY A 290 -7.73 -10.97 -0.16
C GLY A 290 -6.43 -11.49 -0.74
N SER A 291 -5.76 -10.71 -1.60
CA SER A 291 -4.44 -11.08 -2.12
C SER A 291 -3.53 -9.88 -2.37
N VAL A 292 -2.22 -10.10 -2.24
CA VAL A 292 -1.20 -9.06 -2.45
C VAL A 292 -1.34 -8.45 -3.85
N GLY A 293 -1.19 -7.13 -3.94
CA GLY A 293 -1.18 -6.41 -5.21
C GLY A 293 -2.54 -6.23 -5.88
N ARG A 294 -3.65 -6.66 -5.24
CA ARG A 294 -5.03 -6.43 -5.69
C ARG A 294 -5.68 -5.19 -5.09
N GLY A 295 -4.96 -4.53 -4.18
CA GLY A 295 -5.34 -3.30 -3.54
C GLY A 295 -4.78 -2.05 -4.24
N ASN A 296 -4.50 -1.06 -3.41
CA ASN A 296 -3.96 0.23 -3.78
C ASN A 296 -2.59 0.12 -4.47
N ARG A 297 -2.19 1.18 -5.18
CA ARG A 297 -0.81 1.32 -5.68
C ARG A 297 0.10 1.89 -4.59
N ALA A 298 1.39 1.98 -4.88
CA ALA A 298 2.42 2.43 -3.93
C ALA A 298 2.21 3.84 -3.35
N ASN A 299 1.33 4.63 -3.96
CA ASN A 299 0.97 5.97 -3.52
C ASN A 299 -0.26 5.99 -2.58
N GLY A 300 -0.92 4.85 -2.37
CA GLY A 300 -2.10 4.75 -1.51
C GLY A 300 -3.44 4.67 -2.24
N LEU A 301 -3.48 4.74 -3.58
CA LEU A 301 -4.72 4.90 -4.33
C LEU A 301 -4.77 3.97 -5.55
N ILE A 302 -5.98 3.76 -6.06
CA ILE A 302 -6.28 3.17 -7.37
C ILE A 302 -6.87 4.28 -8.22
N THR A 303 -6.15 4.68 -9.28
CA THR A 303 -6.47 5.87 -10.07
C THR A 303 -6.46 5.57 -11.56
N PRO A 304 -7.56 5.03 -12.12
CA PRO A 304 -7.66 4.71 -13.55
C PRO A 304 -7.40 5.91 -14.49
N ASN A 305 -7.56 7.15 -14.02
CA ASN A 305 -7.25 8.36 -14.78
C ASN A 305 -5.74 8.72 -14.82
N ARG A 306 -4.88 7.96 -14.12
CA ARG A 306 -3.43 8.14 -14.03
C ARG A 306 -2.71 6.88 -14.53
N PRO A 307 -1.46 6.98 -15.01
CA PRO A 307 -0.67 5.79 -15.28
C PRO A 307 -0.41 5.02 -13.97
N MET A 308 -0.43 3.69 -14.04
CA MET A 308 -0.23 2.82 -12.89
C MET A 308 0.71 1.67 -13.23
N SER A 309 1.47 1.23 -12.22
CA SER A 309 2.19 -0.04 -12.26
C SER A 309 1.32 -1.17 -11.75
N MET A 310 1.37 -2.31 -12.45
CA MET A 310 0.74 -3.55 -11.99
C MET A 310 1.62 -4.32 -10.98
N GLU A 311 2.90 -3.93 -10.83
CA GLU A 311 3.78 -4.49 -9.80
C GLU A 311 3.19 -4.29 -8.41
N ALA A 312 2.98 -5.38 -7.69
CA ALA A 312 2.80 -5.33 -6.25
C ALA A 312 4.09 -4.86 -5.59
N THR A 313 4.02 -4.01 -4.58
CA THR A 313 5.18 -3.45 -3.86
C THR A 313 5.42 -4.14 -2.53
N SER A 314 4.35 -4.51 -1.83
CA SER A 314 4.40 -5.12 -0.51
C SER A 314 5.04 -6.50 -0.53
N GLY A 315 5.93 -6.78 0.42
CA GLY A 315 6.58 -8.08 0.59
C GLY A 315 7.81 -8.35 -0.30
N LYS A 316 8.03 -7.54 -1.34
CA LYS A 316 9.23 -7.64 -2.19
C LYS A 316 10.49 -7.16 -1.47
N ASN A 317 11.63 -7.74 -1.85
CA ASN A 317 12.94 -7.39 -1.29
C ASN A 317 13.25 -5.88 -1.42
N PRO A 318 13.66 -5.18 -0.36
CA PRO A 318 13.94 -3.74 -0.41
C PRO A 318 15.30 -3.38 -1.02
N ILE A 319 16.16 -4.35 -1.36
CA ILE A 319 17.52 -4.12 -1.88
C ILE A 319 17.53 -3.99 -3.40
N ASN A 320 16.96 -4.95 -4.12
CA ASN A 320 17.11 -5.04 -5.57
C ASN A 320 15.83 -5.29 -6.35
N HIS A 321 14.68 -5.39 -5.69
CA HIS A 321 13.42 -5.58 -6.39
C HIS A 321 12.88 -4.26 -6.93
N VAL A 322 13.11 -4.00 -8.22
CA VAL A 322 12.74 -2.72 -8.85
C VAL A 322 11.23 -2.48 -8.88
N GLY A 323 10.40 -3.53 -9.01
CA GLY A 323 8.94 -3.40 -8.87
C GLY A 323 8.52 -2.70 -7.57
N LYS A 324 9.24 -2.90 -6.46
CA LYS A 324 9.02 -2.15 -5.21
C LYS A 324 9.72 -0.79 -5.23
N ILE A 325 11.03 -0.80 -5.45
CA ILE A 325 11.88 0.37 -5.28
C ILE A 325 11.49 1.48 -6.25
N TYR A 326 11.24 1.17 -7.52
CA TYR A 326 10.91 2.18 -8.53
C TYR A 326 9.52 2.78 -8.34
N ASN A 327 8.54 2.02 -7.86
CA ASN A 327 7.23 2.59 -7.53
C ASN A 327 7.32 3.59 -6.35
N LEU A 328 8.13 3.29 -5.35
CA LEU A 328 8.35 4.21 -4.23
C LEU A 328 9.22 5.42 -4.62
N LEU A 329 10.28 5.18 -5.39
CA LEU A 329 11.17 6.24 -5.85
C LEU A 329 10.46 7.22 -6.79
N SER A 330 9.66 6.71 -7.72
CA SER A 330 8.90 7.55 -8.66
C SER A 330 7.91 8.47 -7.93
N ASN A 331 7.27 8.01 -6.85
CA ASN A 331 6.45 8.87 -6.00
C ASN A 331 7.28 9.97 -5.32
N LYS A 332 8.50 9.66 -4.85
CA LYS A 332 9.39 10.67 -4.24
C LYS A 332 9.86 11.71 -5.25
N ILE A 333 10.31 11.27 -6.42
CA ILE A 333 10.71 12.14 -7.52
C ILE A 333 9.56 13.05 -7.93
N ALA A 334 8.36 12.49 -8.12
CA ALA A 334 7.19 13.26 -8.53
C ALA A 334 6.86 14.39 -7.53
N ASN A 335 6.77 14.06 -6.24
CA ASN A 335 6.45 15.04 -5.20
C ASN A 335 7.51 16.14 -5.12
N ASN A 336 8.80 15.79 -5.09
CA ASN A 336 9.84 16.82 -5.00
C ASN A 336 9.93 17.68 -6.26
N ILE A 337 9.68 17.15 -7.46
CA ILE A 337 9.58 17.99 -8.66
C ILE A 337 8.46 19.03 -8.48
N THR A 338 7.27 18.63 -8.03
CA THR A 338 6.13 19.55 -7.88
C THR A 338 6.30 20.52 -6.71
N GLU A 339 7.08 20.17 -5.69
CA GLU A 339 7.36 21.03 -4.53
C GLU A 339 8.50 22.03 -4.79
N GLU A 340 9.55 21.60 -5.51
CA GLU A 340 10.81 22.34 -5.63
C GLU A 340 10.98 23.07 -6.97
N VAL A 341 10.27 22.64 -8.03
CA VAL A 341 10.41 23.20 -9.38
C VAL A 341 9.22 24.07 -9.74
N GLU A 342 9.43 25.38 -9.67
CA GLU A 342 8.42 26.37 -10.05
C GLU A 342 7.99 26.20 -11.52
N GLY A 343 6.67 26.24 -11.75
CA GLY A 343 6.08 26.13 -13.09
C GLY A 343 5.73 24.71 -13.54
N VAL A 344 6.00 23.68 -12.73
CA VAL A 344 5.49 22.32 -12.96
C VAL A 344 4.12 22.16 -12.30
N LYS A 345 3.09 21.95 -13.11
CA LYS A 345 1.70 21.78 -12.65
C LYS A 345 1.37 20.35 -12.28
N GLN A 346 1.83 19.40 -13.10
CA GLN A 346 1.58 17.97 -12.93
C GLN A 346 2.77 17.21 -13.53
N VAL A 347 3.17 16.12 -12.89
CA VAL A 347 4.24 15.24 -13.38
C VAL A 347 3.85 13.77 -13.25
N HIS A 348 4.20 12.98 -14.26
CA HIS A 348 4.20 11.52 -14.23
C HIS A 348 5.64 11.03 -14.39
N ILE A 349 6.02 10.08 -13.55
CA ILE A 349 7.35 9.48 -13.52
C ILE A 349 7.20 8.00 -13.85
N MET A 350 7.95 7.53 -14.84
CA MET A 350 8.03 6.11 -15.20
C MET A 350 9.49 5.67 -15.23
N LEU A 351 9.84 4.74 -14.34
CA LEU A 351 11.19 4.18 -14.26
C LEU A 351 11.15 2.75 -14.77
N LEU A 352 11.97 2.42 -15.76
CA LEU A 352 12.08 1.08 -16.33
C LEU A 352 13.46 0.50 -16.02
N SER A 353 13.51 -0.69 -15.41
CA SER A 353 14.76 -1.38 -15.14
C SER A 353 15.15 -2.27 -16.33
N GLN A 354 16.34 -2.85 -16.24
CA GLN A 354 16.72 -4.03 -17.01
C GLN A 354 17.41 -5.00 -16.05
N ILE A 355 16.99 -6.26 -16.07
CA ILE A 355 17.55 -7.30 -15.20
C ILE A 355 19.09 -7.33 -15.29
N GLY A 356 19.74 -7.43 -14.13
CA GLY A 356 21.20 -7.44 -14.01
C GLY A 356 21.90 -6.08 -14.16
N LYS A 357 21.16 -4.98 -14.39
CA LYS A 357 21.72 -3.61 -14.37
C LYS A 357 21.60 -2.97 -12.98
N PRO A 358 22.52 -2.09 -12.57
CA PRO A 358 22.40 -1.36 -11.32
C PRO A 358 21.07 -0.60 -11.21
N ILE A 359 20.39 -0.69 -10.07
CA ILE A 359 19.06 -0.07 -9.89
C ILE A 359 19.09 1.45 -9.98
N ASN A 360 20.24 2.11 -9.74
CA ASN A 360 20.41 3.55 -9.93
C ASN A 360 20.65 3.97 -11.40
N LEU A 361 20.71 3.01 -12.33
CA LEU A 361 20.90 3.23 -13.76
C LEU A 361 19.73 2.61 -14.53
N PRO A 362 18.51 3.18 -14.41
CA PRO A 362 17.35 2.66 -15.12
C PRO A 362 17.59 2.67 -16.64
N LYS A 363 16.97 1.71 -17.34
CA LYS A 363 16.95 1.68 -18.80
C LYS A 363 16.33 2.95 -19.35
N ALA A 364 15.28 3.44 -18.70
CA ALA A 364 14.68 4.75 -18.92
C ALA A 364 14.09 5.31 -17.63
N ALA A 365 14.32 6.60 -17.38
CA ALA A 365 13.59 7.42 -16.43
C ALA A 365 12.81 8.47 -17.22
N SER A 366 11.55 8.19 -17.55
CA SER A 366 10.67 9.09 -18.27
C SER A 366 9.98 10.02 -17.26
N VAL A 367 10.09 11.32 -17.51
CA VAL A 367 9.49 12.39 -16.74
C VAL A 367 8.60 13.19 -17.68
N GLN A 368 7.29 12.98 -17.56
CA GLN A 368 6.29 13.61 -18.41
C GLN A 368 5.56 14.68 -17.60
N MET A 369 5.54 15.92 -18.06
CA MET A 369 4.98 17.02 -17.27
C MET A 369 4.01 17.92 -18.03
N ILE A 370 3.03 18.41 -17.29
CA ILE A 370 2.21 19.57 -17.68
C ILE A 370 2.76 20.77 -16.93
N LEU A 371 3.00 21.85 -17.65
CA LEU A 371 3.53 23.10 -17.10
C LEU A 371 2.42 24.10 -16.83
N GLU A 372 2.68 25.03 -15.92
CA GLU A 372 1.83 26.20 -15.72
C GLU A 372 1.87 27.13 -16.94
N ASN A 373 0.82 27.94 -17.07
CA ASN A 373 0.72 28.91 -18.17
C ASN A 373 1.92 29.87 -18.16
N GLY A 374 2.60 29.99 -19.30
CA GLY A 374 3.77 30.87 -19.46
C GLY A 374 5.12 30.15 -19.32
N TYR A 375 5.15 28.91 -18.80
CA TYR A 375 6.37 28.11 -18.73
C TYR A 375 6.56 27.25 -19.98
N GLN A 376 7.82 27.02 -20.34
CA GLN A 376 8.28 26.09 -21.36
C GLN A 376 9.23 25.07 -20.73
N ILE A 377 9.48 23.94 -21.41
CA ILE A 377 10.35 22.88 -20.90
C ILE A 377 11.75 23.43 -20.60
N GLU A 378 12.27 24.30 -21.43
CA GLU A 378 13.61 24.87 -21.29
C GLU A 378 13.77 25.65 -19.97
N ASN A 379 12.67 26.13 -19.38
CA ASN A 379 12.68 26.84 -18.11
C ASN A 379 12.92 25.90 -16.92
N VAL A 380 12.43 24.65 -16.98
CA VAL A 380 12.39 23.74 -15.83
C VAL A 380 13.28 22.50 -15.99
N ASN A 381 13.65 22.16 -17.23
CA ASN A 381 14.31 20.89 -17.58
C ASN A 381 15.53 20.57 -16.70
N LYS A 382 16.39 21.58 -16.47
CA LYS A 382 17.61 21.39 -15.68
C LYS A 382 17.30 21.03 -14.22
N GLN A 383 16.37 21.73 -13.58
CA GLN A 383 16.01 21.48 -12.18
C GLN A 383 15.32 20.12 -12.02
N VAL A 384 14.45 19.76 -12.97
CA VAL A 384 13.82 18.44 -13.02
C VAL A 384 14.85 17.32 -13.17
N GLU A 385 15.82 17.50 -14.07
CA GLU A 385 16.92 16.55 -14.25
C GLU A 385 17.72 16.41 -12.95
N GLU A 386 18.06 17.51 -12.28
CA GLU A 386 18.78 17.52 -11.00
C GLU A 386 18.04 16.76 -9.89
N VAL A 387 16.73 16.99 -9.71
CA VAL A 387 15.91 16.28 -8.71
C VAL A 387 15.84 14.78 -9.02
N THR A 388 15.60 14.43 -10.30
CA THR A 388 15.51 13.02 -10.73
C THR A 388 16.85 12.31 -10.55
N ASP A 389 17.94 12.97 -10.93
CA ASP A 389 19.30 12.44 -10.86
C ASP A 389 19.76 12.22 -9.41
N TYR A 390 19.41 13.16 -8.51
CA TYR A 390 19.63 13.06 -7.06
C TYR A 390 18.98 11.81 -6.47
N TRP A 391 17.69 11.58 -6.74
CA TRP A 391 16.97 10.42 -6.22
C TRP A 391 17.51 9.10 -6.76
N LEU A 392 17.89 9.05 -8.03
CA LEU A 392 18.53 7.87 -8.61
C LEU A 392 19.91 7.61 -7.96
N GLU A 393 20.69 8.65 -7.68
CA GLU A 393 21.96 8.54 -6.96
C GLU A 393 21.79 8.03 -5.53
N ASN A 394 20.73 8.48 -4.85
CA ASN A 394 20.43 8.15 -3.47
C ASN A 394 19.37 7.05 -3.33
N ILE A 395 19.22 6.19 -4.34
CA ILE A 395 18.13 5.19 -4.40
C ILE A 395 18.11 4.24 -3.20
N THR A 396 19.26 3.95 -2.58
CA THR A 396 19.36 3.10 -1.38
C THR A 396 18.70 3.72 -0.16
N SER A 397 18.46 5.03 -0.15
CA SER A 397 17.66 5.66 0.91
C SER A 397 16.22 5.13 0.97
N ILE A 398 15.68 4.65 -0.16
CA ILE A 398 14.37 3.97 -0.19
C ILE A 398 14.43 2.67 0.61
N THR A 399 15.51 1.90 0.48
CA THR A 399 15.75 0.69 1.29
C THR A 399 15.77 1.05 2.79
N ASP A 400 16.51 2.08 3.17
CA ASP A 400 16.62 2.49 4.58
C ASP A 400 15.25 2.92 5.15
N MET A 401 14.47 3.68 4.36
CA MET A 401 13.11 4.07 4.73
C MET A 401 12.17 2.87 4.87
N LEU A 402 12.26 1.87 3.98
CA LEU A 402 11.46 0.65 4.02
C LEU A 402 11.75 -0.18 5.27
N VAL A 403 13.03 -0.46 5.54
CA VAL A 403 13.46 -1.24 6.71
C VAL A 403 13.03 -0.53 8.00
N ALA A 404 13.16 0.79 8.04
CA ALA A 404 12.73 1.61 9.18
C ALA A 404 11.20 1.79 9.29
N GLY A 405 10.40 1.32 8.32
CA GLY A 405 8.94 1.51 8.31
C GLY A 405 8.50 2.96 8.12
N LYS A 406 9.32 3.79 7.46
CA LYS A 406 9.09 5.24 7.26
C LYS A 406 8.47 5.58 5.90
N ILE A 407 8.21 4.58 5.06
CA ILE A 407 7.58 4.76 3.75
C ILE A 407 6.48 3.71 3.58
N ARG A 408 5.34 4.16 3.09
CA ARG A 408 4.16 3.36 2.80
C ARG A 408 4.35 2.61 1.47
N THR A 409 3.82 1.39 1.37
CA THR A 409 3.89 0.57 0.15
C THR A 409 2.55 0.40 -0.57
N PHE A 410 1.42 0.77 0.02
CA PHE A 410 0.07 0.66 -0.53
C PHE A 410 -0.91 1.62 0.16
#